data_AF-A0A3D6D5L2-F1
#
_entry.id   AF-A0A3D6D5L2-F1
#
_cell.length_a   1.000
_cell.length_b   1.000
_cell.length_c   1.000
_cell.angle_alpha   90.00
_cell.angle_beta   90.00
_cell.angle_gamma   90.00
#
_symmetry.space_group_name_H-M   'P 1'
#
loop_
_entity.id
_entity.type
_entity.pdbx_description
1 polymer ?
#
loop_
_entity_poly.entity_id
_entity_poly.type
_entity_poly.pdbx_seq_one_letter_code
_entity_poly.pdbx_strand_id
1 'polypeptide(L)'
;MSLIQHNRPDKRPYEVGDKKALYQICIRTANAGHDARHIYEDTLLLGDLYLGSYLHHQPEMVWVMENNFGLCGYLAAVSDTVSYQNWFLTEWLPRIQKGRQLEVHDGKSDSPDD
;
A
#
# COMPACT_ATOMS: atom_id res chain seq x y z
N MET A 1 -14.28 -32.50 -18.28
CA MET A 1 -14.77 -31.19 -17.80
C MET A 1 -14.01 -30.85 -16.52
N SER A 2 -13.00 -29.99 -16.60
CA SER A 2 -12.33 -29.43 -15.41
C SER A 2 -12.60 -27.93 -15.41
N LEU A 3 -13.58 -27.50 -14.61
CA LEU A 3 -13.94 -26.10 -14.39
C LEU A 3 -13.47 -25.68 -13.00
N ILE A 4 -12.17 -25.84 -12.74
CA ILE A 4 -11.50 -25.05 -11.72
C ILE A 4 -10.51 -24.18 -12.49
N GLN A 5 -11.00 -23.04 -13.01
CA GLN A 5 -10.11 -21.93 -13.26
C GLN A 5 -9.41 -21.66 -11.92
N HIS A 6 -8.12 -21.97 -11.85
CA HIS A 6 -7.34 -21.66 -10.67
C HIS A 6 -7.31 -20.15 -10.60
N ASN A 7 -8.05 -19.57 -9.64
CA ASN A 7 -8.09 -18.13 -9.37
C ASN A 7 -6.76 -17.69 -8.76
N ARG A 8 -5.68 -17.82 -9.53
CA ARG A 8 -4.36 -17.34 -9.16
C ARG A 8 -4.35 -15.84 -9.40
N PRO A 9 -4.06 -15.03 -8.39
CA PRO A 9 -3.90 -13.60 -8.61
C PRO A 9 -2.71 -13.36 -9.54
N ASP A 10 -2.89 -12.44 -10.49
CA ASP A 10 -1.86 -11.99 -11.40
C ASP A 10 -0.96 -10.96 -10.70
N LYS A 11 0.34 -11.00 -11.01
CA LYS A 11 1.32 -10.07 -10.47
C LYS A 11 1.66 -9.00 -11.52
N ARG A 12 1.61 -7.73 -11.14
CA ARG A 12 2.08 -6.60 -11.98
C ARG A 12 2.86 -5.55 -11.18
N PRO A 13 3.66 -4.70 -11.83
CA PRO A 13 4.27 -3.55 -11.16
C PRO A 13 3.22 -2.63 -10.54
N TYR A 14 3.59 -1.95 -9.46
CA TYR A 14 2.79 -0.91 -8.82
C TYR A 14 2.62 0.31 -9.73
N GLU A 15 1.43 0.90 -9.70
CA GLU A 15 1.12 2.19 -10.30
C GLU A 15 0.60 3.17 -9.26
N VAL A 16 0.80 4.48 -9.48
CA VAL A 16 0.43 5.53 -8.49
C VAL A 16 -1.04 5.46 -8.06
N GLY A 17 -1.94 5.03 -8.95
CA GLY A 17 -3.37 4.83 -8.66
C GLY A 17 -3.65 3.73 -7.63
N ASP A 18 -2.75 2.76 -7.46
CA ASP A 18 -2.95 1.64 -6.54
C ASP A 18 -2.80 2.05 -5.06
N LYS A 19 -2.17 3.19 -4.78
CA LYS A 19 -1.77 3.62 -3.43
C LYS A 19 -2.90 3.51 -2.41
N LYS A 20 -4.10 4.00 -2.76
CA LYS A 20 -5.26 3.99 -1.87
C LYS A 20 -5.67 2.55 -1.49
N ALA A 21 -5.72 1.65 -2.48
CA ALA A 21 -6.06 0.26 -2.26
C ALA A 21 -4.98 -0.47 -1.45
N LEU A 22 -3.69 -0.21 -1.72
CA LEU A 22 -2.62 -0.83 -0.95
C LEU A 22 -2.59 -0.36 0.51
N TYR A 23 -2.89 0.92 0.78
CA TYR A 23 -3.07 1.42 2.16
C TYR A 23 -4.22 0.69 2.87
N GLN A 24 -5.32 0.40 2.18
CA GLN A 24 -6.42 -0.39 2.74
C GLN A 24 -6.02 -1.84 3.03
N ILE A 25 -5.24 -2.47 2.14
CA ILE A 25 -4.70 -3.81 2.41
C ILE A 25 -3.77 -3.77 3.63
N CYS A 26 -2.86 -2.78 3.69
CA CYS A 26 -1.90 -2.62 4.78
C CYS A 26 -2.58 -2.60 6.16
N ILE A 27 -3.55 -1.71 6.38
CA ILE A 27 -4.26 -1.61 7.67
C ILE A 27 -5.09 -2.86 7.99
N ARG A 28 -5.63 -3.54 6.97
CA ARG A 28 -6.40 -4.79 7.12
C ARG A 28 -5.53 -6.01 7.45
N THR A 29 -4.21 -5.87 7.41
CA THR A 29 -3.24 -6.91 7.75
C THR A 29 -2.30 -6.53 8.91
N ALA A 30 -2.49 -5.35 9.50
CA ALA A 30 -1.52 -4.79 10.45
C ALA A 30 -1.66 -5.26 11.90
N ASN A 31 -2.69 -6.03 12.23
CA ASN A 31 -2.85 -6.66 13.55
C ASN A 31 -2.35 -8.10 13.50
N ALA A 32 -1.03 -8.28 13.45
CA ALA A 32 -0.41 -9.60 13.28
C ALA A 32 -1.00 -10.41 12.10
N GLY A 33 -1.28 -9.74 10.97
CA GLY A 33 -1.94 -10.33 9.80
C GLY A 33 -3.46 -10.15 9.76
N HIS A 34 -4.09 -9.72 10.85
CA HIS A 34 -5.51 -9.42 10.93
C HIS A 34 -5.82 -7.93 10.74
N ASP A 35 -7.10 -7.61 10.68
CA ASP A 35 -7.59 -6.25 10.51
C ASP A 35 -7.31 -5.39 11.74
N ALA A 36 -6.64 -4.25 11.56
CA ALA A 36 -6.29 -3.32 12.64
C ALA A 36 -7.14 -2.04 12.65
N ARG A 37 -8.15 -1.89 11.78
CA ARG A 37 -8.99 -0.68 11.72
C ARG A 37 -9.76 -0.38 13.01
N HIS A 38 -9.95 -1.39 13.86
CA HIS A 38 -10.57 -1.25 15.17
C HIS A 38 -9.58 -0.82 16.27
N ILE A 39 -8.28 -0.78 15.97
CA ILE A 39 -7.20 -0.46 16.92
C ILE A 39 -6.74 0.99 16.75
N TYR A 40 -6.71 1.50 15.51
CA TYR A 40 -6.16 2.80 15.17
C TYR A 40 -7.25 3.75 14.67
N GLU A 41 -7.37 4.93 15.29
CA GLU A 41 -8.27 6.01 14.81
C GLU A 41 -7.79 6.55 13.46
N ASP A 42 -6.48 6.79 13.32
CA ASP A 42 -5.87 7.18 12.06
C ASP A 42 -5.52 5.94 11.21
N THR A 43 -6.48 5.49 10.40
CA THR A 43 -6.32 4.33 9.53
C THR A 43 -5.28 4.48 8.43
N LEU A 44 -4.81 5.71 8.14
CA LEU A 44 -3.78 5.96 7.12
C LEU A 44 -2.35 5.88 7.68
N LEU A 45 -2.19 6.04 9.01
CA LEU A 45 -0.87 6.10 9.66
C LEU A 45 -0.02 4.86 9.38
N LEU A 46 -0.60 3.67 9.40
CA LEU A 46 0.16 2.44 9.15
C LEU A 46 0.58 2.32 7.69
N GLY A 47 -0.24 2.81 6.76
CA GLY A 47 0.16 2.93 5.36
C GLY A 47 1.38 3.84 5.24
N ASP A 48 1.38 5.00 5.90
CA ASP A 48 2.52 5.93 5.88
C ASP A 48 3.80 5.31 6.48
N LEU A 49 3.69 4.54 7.57
CA LEU A 49 4.84 3.95 8.26
C LEU A 49 5.40 2.71 7.57
N TYR A 50 4.54 1.84 7.05
CA TYR A 50 4.94 0.50 6.60
C TYR A 50 4.92 0.30 5.08
N LEU A 51 4.36 1.24 4.32
CA LEU A 51 4.20 1.08 2.88
C LEU A 51 4.53 2.33 2.06
N GLY A 52 4.03 3.49 2.45
CA GLY A 52 4.12 4.74 1.69
C GLY A 52 5.54 5.16 1.37
N SER A 53 6.47 4.90 2.28
CA SER A 53 7.91 5.11 2.08
C SER A 53 8.47 4.26 0.94
N TYR A 54 8.05 3.00 0.80
CA TYR A 54 8.47 2.14 -0.31
C TYR A 54 7.88 2.63 -1.64
N LEU A 55 6.59 3.00 -1.65
CA LEU A 55 5.91 3.55 -2.84
C LEU A 55 6.56 4.85 -3.35
N HIS A 56 7.26 5.57 -2.47
CA HIS A 56 7.91 6.83 -2.78
C HIS A 56 9.40 6.67 -3.09
N HIS A 57 10.12 5.85 -2.32
CA HIS A 57 11.57 5.73 -2.41
C HIS A 57 12.03 4.88 -3.59
N GLN A 58 11.40 3.72 -3.80
CA GLN A 58 11.74 2.76 -4.87
C GLN A 58 10.46 2.09 -5.41
N PRO A 59 9.55 2.85 -6.06
CA PRO A 59 8.29 2.31 -6.59
C PRO A 59 8.49 1.15 -7.58
N GLU A 60 9.62 1.12 -8.29
CA GLU A 60 10.01 0.05 -9.21
C GLU A 60 10.24 -1.31 -8.52
N MET A 61 10.45 -1.30 -7.20
CA MET A 61 10.58 -2.50 -6.37
C MET A 61 9.26 -2.91 -5.70
N VAL A 62 8.15 -2.26 -6.05
CA VAL A 62 6.82 -2.57 -5.54
C VAL A 62 6.01 -3.32 -6.59
N TRP A 63 5.42 -4.43 -6.17
CA TRP A 63 4.56 -5.27 -6.98
C TRP A 63 3.21 -5.42 -6.30
N VAL A 64 2.16 -5.52 -7.11
CA VAL A 64 0.80 -5.76 -6.63
C VAL A 64 0.30 -7.09 -7.16
N MET A 65 -0.60 -7.70 -6.40
CA MET A 65 -1.33 -8.91 -6.76
C MET A 65 -2.79 -8.54 -6.99
N GLU A 66 -3.35 -8.96 -8.12
CA GLU A 66 -4.71 -8.64 -8.55
C GLU A 66 -5.48 -9.91 -8.88
N ASN A 67 -6.76 -9.98 -8.52
CA ASN A 67 -7.66 -11.04 -8.94
C ASN A 67 -8.94 -10.43 -9.57
N ASN A 68 -9.93 -11.26 -9.89
CA ASN A 68 -11.18 -10.81 -10.52
C ASN A 68 -12.00 -9.79 -9.70
N PHE A 69 -11.66 -9.57 -8.43
CA PHE A 69 -12.28 -8.59 -7.52
C PHE A 69 -11.39 -7.36 -7.27
N GLY A 70 -10.25 -7.25 -7.94
CA GLY A 70 -9.28 -6.17 -7.82
C GLY A 70 -8.03 -6.55 -7.00
N LEU A 71 -7.32 -5.53 -6.51
CA LEU A 71 -6.08 -5.71 -5.76
C LEU A 71 -6.29 -6.49 -4.46
N CYS A 72 -5.49 -7.55 -4.28
CA CYS A 72 -5.61 -8.46 -3.16
C CYS A 72 -4.31 -8.62 -2.35
N GLY A 73 -3.21 -8.01 -2.77
CA GLY A 73 -1.95 -8.05 -2.03
C GLY A 73 -0.86 -7.18 -2.67
N TYR A 74 0.26 -7.07 -1.96
CA TYR A 74 1.44 -6.38 -2.46
C TYR A 74 2.73 -7.01 -1.92
N LEU A 75 3.82 -6.73 -2.61
CA LEU A 75 5.18 -6.95 -2.17
C LEU A 75 5.94 -5.64 -2.34
N ALA A 76 6.62 -5.20 -1.28
CA ALA A 76 7.47 -4.00 -1.30
C ALA A 76 8.86 -4.38 -0.81
N ALA A 77 9.89 -3.85 -1.48
CA ALA A 77 11.27 -4.10 -1.16
C ALA A 77 12.10 -2.84 -1.40
N VAL A 78 13.33 -2.86 -0.91
CA VAL A 78 14.39 -1.90 -1.28
C VAL A 78 15.68 -2.67 -1.56
N SER A 79 16.50 -2.15 -2.46
CA SER A 79 17.78 -2.75 -2.83
C SER A 79 18.84 -2.65 -1.73
N ASP A 80 18.77 -1.61 -0.90
CA ASP A 80 19.71 -1.33 0.18
C ASP A 80 18.97 -0.85 1.43
N THR A 81 18.92 -1.74 2.42
CA THR A 81 18.25 -1.47 3.71
C THR A 81 18.90 -0.32 4.48
N VAL A 82 20.23 -0.20 4.47
CA VAL A 82 20.94 0.81 5.27
C VAL A 82 20.68 2.20 4.70
N SER A 83 20.83 2.34 3.38
CA SER A 83 20.56 3.59 2.69
C SER A 83 19.08 4.00 2.82
N TYR A 84 18.15 3.04 2.67
CA TYR A 84 16.73 3.28 2.86
C TYR A 84 16.39 3.71 4.30
N GLN A 85 16.95 3.06 5.32
CA GLN A 85 16.68 3.42 6.72
C GLN A 85 17.20 4.80 7.07
N ASN A 86 18.38 5.18 6.59
CA ASN A 86 18.90 6.53 6.76
C ASN A 86 17.94 7.55 6.14
N TRP A 87 17.55 7.35 4.87
CA TRP A 87 16.58 8.19 4.18
C TRP A 87 15.23 8.25 4.91
N PHE A 88 14.71 7.11 5.36
CA PHE A 88 13.44 7.03 6.07
C PHE A 88 13.46 7.90 7.33
N LEU A 89 14.53 7.83 8.13
CA LEU A 89 14.65 8.58 9.38
C LEU A 89 14.89 10.07 9.16
N THR A 90 15.65 10.44 8.12
CA THR A 90 16.03 11.85 7.89
C THR A 90 15.03 12.62 7.03
N GLU A 91 14.27 11.95 6.16
CA GLU A 91 13.39 12.60 5.19
C GLU A 91 11.92 12.18 5.35
N TRP A 92 11.64 10.87 5.37
CA TRP A 92 10.26 10.38 5.37
C TRP A 92 9.56 10.59 6.72
N LEU A 93 10.17 10.16 7.82
CA LEU A 93 9.61 10.25 9.16
C LEU A 93 9.32 11.71 9.57
N PRO A 94 10.23 12.68 9.35
CA PRO A 94 9.92 14.09 9.59
C PRO A 94 8.75 14.63 8.76
N ARG A 95 8.56 14.13 7.52
CA ARG A 95 7.43 14.52 6.66
C ARG A 95 6.10 14.08 7.25
N ILE A 96 5.99 12.84 7.73
CA ILE A 96 4.74 12.32 8.31
C ILE A 96 4.46 12.94 9.69
N GLN A 97 5.50 13.24 10.49
CA GLN A 97 5.37 13.89 11.79
C GLN A 97 4.85 15.33 11.72
N LYS A 98 5.20 16.07 10.67
CA LYS A 98 4.72 17.45 10.43
C LYS A 98 3.26 17.51 9.95
N GLY A 99 2.58 16.36 9.86
CA GLY A 99 1.24 16.21 9.32
C GLY A 99 1.26 15.86 7.83
N ARG A 100 0.27 15.07 7.39
CA ARG A 100 0.09 14.68 5.98
C ARG A 100 -0.23 15.91 5.11
N GLN A 101 0.76 16.71 4.72
CA GLN A 101 0.72 17.47 3.47
C GLN A 101 1.08 16.54 2.30
N LEU A 102 0.40 15.40 2.22
CA LEU A 102 0.44 14.56 1.04
C LEU A 102 -0.62 15.15 0.13
N GLU A 103 -0.24 15.63 -1.05
CA GLU A 103 -1.22 15.95 -2.10
C GLU A 103 -2.09 14.71 -2.28
N VAL A 104 -3.32 14.80 -1.79
CA VAL A 104 -4.38 13.88 -2.17
C VAL A 104 -4.67 14.28 -3.61
N HIS A 105 -4.03 13.60 -4.56
CA HIS A 105 -4.60 13.53 -5.89
C HIS A 105 -5.95 12.87 -5.69
N ASP A 106 -6.99 13.70 -5.66
CA ASP A 106 -8.37 13.31 -5.49
C ASP A 106 -8.75 12.52 -6.74
N GLY A 107 -8.37 11.24 -6.73
CA GLY A 107 -8.89 10.23 -7.62
C GLY A 107 -10.35 10.08 -7.26
N LYS A 108 -11.15 10.99 -7.83
CA LYS A 108 -12.60 10.99 -7.84
C LYS A 108 -13.06 9.54 -7.91
N SER A 109 -13.73 9.08 -6.86
CA SER A 109 -14.35 7.78 -6.84
C SER A 109 -15.51 7.81 -7.83
N ASP A 110 -15.27 7.35 -9.06
CA ASP A 110 -16.35 6.85 -9.88
C ASP A 110 -16.68 5.44 -9.36
N SER A 111 -17.47 5.39 -8.29
CA SER A 111 -18.28 4.22 -7.98
C SER A 111 -19.67 4.49 -8.54
N PRO A 112 -20.08 3.81 -9.63
CA PRO A 112 -21.48 3.54 -9.82
C PRO A 112 -21.87 2.45 -8.82
N ASP A 113 -22.91 2.71 -8.03
CA ASP A 113 -23.87 1.76 -7.45
C ASP A 113 -24.39 2.29 -6.09
N ASP A 114 -25.47 3.07 -6.19
CA ASP A 114 -26.59 3.05 -5.24
C ASP A 114 -27.44 1.79 -5.50
#